data_AF-A0AAX3SQN5-F1
#
_entry.id   AF-A0AAX3SQN5-F1
#
_cell.length_a   1.000
_cell.length_b   1.000
_cell.length_c   1.000
_cell.angle_alpha   90.00
_cell.angle_beta   90.00
_cell.angle_gamma   90.00
#
_symmetry.space_group_name_H-M   'P 1'
#
loop_
_entity.id
_entity.type
_entity.pdbx_description
1 polymer ?
#
loop_
_entity_poly.entity_id
_entity_poly.type
_entity_poly.pdbx_seq_one_letter_code
_entity_poly.pdbx_strand_id
1 'polypeptide(L)'
;MTLTAFSITRTGEFDVDQILEKLSAETGHAYMSVERIPDEWRAHLRADLKCPDCSVTGAEVVRSVVAGKSGKPKRQSFFRFTTPGHHPFCDYANPDATNAVPETLVAFSESRSNLTRAVRDLVCTGIEVGSFSQGSIRSMRDWFFNKKVESMCVVSLDPRTYPWIDALRENAFHARGALPTDVEITPEIAELPNFNWRAQAARLVQARYPQHQANMRALIDQHIGLFGASGKRSESLARRYAGRPVFNPTVLASEYRKTLALSEFIAHTHPPLNAVKDTSSSTGSVLALSALLLFGRDWDISKAIADFAKISPAVGTADQQLGNVMGLNPFHDYEAWAALKKLQDLNIQVPKDIDIKAERVVVEAALRAKFGVSPPGD
;
A
#
# COMPACT_ATOMS: atom_id res chain seq x y z
N MET A 1 3.44 4.59 19.60
CA MET A 1 4.71 4.02 20.15
C MET A 1 5.68 3.95 19.00
N THR A 2 6.88 4.51 19.13
CA THR A 2 7.91 4.47 18.07
C THR A 2 9.22 3.94 18.66
N LEU A 3 9.90 3.04 17.94
CA LEU A 3 11.21 2.53 18.37
C LEU A 3 12.30 3.60 18.18
N THR A 4 12.17 4.37 17.10
CA THR A 4 13.01 5.52 16.75
C THR A 4 12.28 6.85 16.93
N ALA A 5 13.05 7.93 17.00
CA ALA A 5 12.57 9.31 16.86
C ALA A 5 13.60 10.18 16.13
N PHE A 6 13.16 11.27 15.51
CA PHE A 6 14.04 12.17 14.76
C PHE A 6 14.49 13.35 15.64
N SER A 7 15.81 13.51 15.85
CA SER A 7 16.40 14.64 16.58
C SER A 7 16.54 15.85 15.66
N ILE A 8 15.98 16.99 16.07
CA ILE A 8 16.08 18.27 15.36
C ILE A 8 17.54 18.74 15.36
N THR A 9 18.21 18.73 16.53
CA THR A 9 19.57 19.26 16.67
C THR A 9 20.63 18.39 15.98
N ARG A 10 20.42 17.08 15.91
CA ARG A 10 21.37 16.12 15.30
C ARG A 10 21.00 15.71 13.88
N THR A 11 19.85 16.17 13.36
CA THR A 11 19.35 15.96 11.99
C THR A 11 19.24 14.48 11.55
N GLY A 12 19.10 13.57 12.51
CA GLY A 12 19.09 12.12 12.30
C GLY A 12 18.00 11.40 13.08
N GLU A 13 17.74 10.16 12.70
CA GLU A 13 16.78 9.27 13.35
C GLU A 13 17.52 8.25 14.23
N PHE A 14 17.11 8.15 15.50
CA PHE A 14 17.81 7.37 16.52
C PHE A 14 16.84 6.56 17.37
N ASP A 15 17.26 5.38 17.83
CA ASP A 15 16.58 4.67 18.92
C ASP A 15 16.92 5.26 20.31
N VAL A 16 16.31 4.68 21.36
CA VAL A 16 16.48 5.15 22.75
C VAL A 16 17.92 5.05 23.25
N ASP A 17 18.64 3.97 22.94
CA ASP A 17 19.98 3.77 23.46
C ASP A 17 20.98 4.62 22.66
N GLN A 18 20.84 4.67 21.33
CA GLN A 18 21.65 5.54 20.46
C GLN A 18 21.60 7.03 20.84
N ILE A 19 20.43 7.57 21.22
CA ILE A 19 20.32 8.99 21.59
C ILE A 19 20.87 9.27 23.00
N LEU A 20 20.78 8.29 23.91
CA LEU A 20 21.29 8.41 25.27
C LEU A 20 22.82 8.25 25.33
N GLU A 21 23.41 7.40 24.49
CA GLU A 21 24.87 7.34 24.29
C GLU A 21 25.42 8.67 23.74
N LYS A 22 24.73 9.29 22.78
CA LYS A 22 25.12 10.62 22.25
C LYS A 22 25.04 11.71 23.30
N LEU A 23 23.93 11.80 24.05
CA LEU A 23 23.81 12.73 25.18
C LEU A 23 24.88 12.49 26.25
N SER A 24 25.27 11.24 26.48
CA SER A 24 26.35 10.89 27.42
C SER A 24 27.71 11.44 26.98
N ALA A 25 28.07 11.24 25.72
CA ALA A 25 29.31 11.74 25.14
C ALA A 25 29.35 13.28 25.09
N GLU A 26 28.22 13.92 24.75
CA GLU A 26 28.11 15.38 24.63
C GLU A 26 28.13 16.11 25.99
N THR A 27 27.56 15.51 27.04
CA THR A 27 27.45 16.13 28.39
C THR A 27 28.50 15.65 29.39
N GLY A 28 29.32 14.66 29.03
CA GLY A 28 30.31 14.03 29.92
C GLY A 28 29.70 13.16 31.05
N HIS A 29 28.37 13.06 31.14
CA HIS A 29 27.68 12.28 32.16
C HIS A 29 27.44 10.85 31.66
N ALA A 30 27.96 9.84 32.36
CA ALA A 30 27.89 8.44 31.93
C ALA A 30 26.44 7.90 31.88
N TYR A 31 25.98 7.48 30.69
CA TYR A 31 24.72 6.76 30.53
C TYR A 31 24.83 5.38 31.19
N MET A 32 24.16 5.22 32.35
CA MET A 32 24.14 3.94 33.07
C MET A 32 23.02 3.01 32.59
N SER A 33 21.79 3.53 32.49
CA SER A 33 20.61 2.81 32.02
C SER A 33 19.39 3.73 31.86
N VAL A 34 18.36 3.25 31.15
CA VAL A 34 17.07 3.94 30.92
C VAL A 34 16.35 4.31 32.23
N GLU A 35 16.65 3.63 33.34
CA GLU A 35 16.11 3.96 34.66
C GLU A 35 16.59 5.33 35.17
N ARG A 36 17.83 5.72 34.81
CA ARG A 36 18.58 6.82 35.44
C ARG A 36 18.85 8.02 34.50
N ILE A 37 18.07 8.17 33.43
CA ILE A 37 18.11 9.37 32.57
C ILE A 37 17.94 10.64 33.44
N PRO A 38 18.81 11.66 33.34
CA PRO A 38 18.65 12.95 34.01
C PRO A 38 17.40 13.72 33.54
N ASP A 39 16.81 14.56 34.39
CA ASP A 39 15.61 15.33 34.01
C ASP A 39 15.91 16.46 33.00
N GLU A 40 17.13 17.01 33.00
CA GLU A 40 17.63 17.87 31.93
C GLU A 40 17.63 17.15 30.56
N TRP A 41 18.06 15.89 30.50
CA TRP A 41 18.00 15.09 29.28
C TRP A 41 16.55 14.79 28.89
N ARG A 42 15.65 14.52 29.85
CA ARG A 42 14.21 14.39 29.56
C ARG A 42 13.60 15.67 29.00
N ALA A 43 14.02 16.84 29.48
CA ALA A 43 13.58 18.13 28.97
C ALA A 43 14.11 18.36 27.54
N HIS A 44 15.41 18.11 27.29
CA HIS A 44 16.01 18.16 25.96
C HIS A 44 15.28 17.23 24.98
N LEU A 45 15.14 15.95 25.32
CA LEU A 45 14.50 14.93 24.46
C LEU A 45 13.05 15.28 24.11
N ARG A 46 12.27 15.85 25.05
CA ARG A 46 10.89 16.30 24.77
C ARG A 46 10.84 17.44 23.74
N ALA A 47 11.83 18.33 23.72
CA ALA A 47 11.89 19.46 22.79
C ALA A 47 12.53 19.09 21.44
N ASP A 48 13.57 18.25 21.47
CA ASP A 48 14.41 17.89 20.33
C ASP A 48 13.85 16.75 19.48
N LEU A 49 13.16 15.77 20.08
CA LEU A 49 12.68 14.60 19.35
C LEU A 49 11.28 14.80 18.76
N LYS A 50 11.19 14.57 17.45
CA LYS A 50 9.94 14.49 16.68
C LYS A 50 9.51 13.05 16.41
N CYS A 51 8.20 12.83 16.39
CA CYS A 51 7.61 11.61 15.85
C CYS A 51 8.02 11.43 14.38
N PRO A 52 8.51 10.23 13.98
CA PRO A 52 9.01 9.98 12.62
C PRO A 52 7.94 10.09 11.52
N ASP A 53 6.65 9.93 11.85
CA ASP A 53 5.51 10.16 10.95
C ASP A 53 4.96 11.59 11.15
N CYS A 54 4.00 11.77 12.08
CA CYS A 54 3.26 13.03 12.26
C CYS A 54 3.99 14.20 12.93
N SER A 55 5.33 14.19 12.97
CA SER A 55 6.19 15.35 13.29
C SER A 55 6.08 15.97 14.69
N VAL A 56 5.18 15.47 15.54
CA VAL A 56 4.90 16.01 16.88
C VAL A 56 6.07 15.81 17.84
N THR A 57 6.33 16.82 18.68
CA THR A 57 7.32 16.78 19.78
C THR A 57 6.68 16.28 21.09
N GLY A 58 7.39 16.36 22.22
CA GLY A 58 6.94 15.82 23.50
C GLY A 58 7.25 14.33 23.67
N ALA A 59 8.38 13.87 23.14
CA ALA A 59 8.83 12.49 23.28
C ALA A 59 9.18 12.16 24.74
N GLU A 60 8.59 11.09 25.27
CA GLU A 60 8.94 10.50 26.56
C GLU A 60 9.53 9.11 26.35
N VAL A 61 10.66 8.83 27.00
CA VAL A 61 11.32 7.52 26.95
C VAL A 61 10.59 6.54 27.87
N VAL A 62 10.10 5.44 27.29
CA VAL A 62 9.42 4.37 28.00
C VAL A 62 10.28 3.11 28.00
N ARG A 63 10.43 2.51 29.18
CA ARG A 63 11.31 1.37 29.43
C ARG A 63 10.80 0.09 28.78
N SER A 64 11.73 -0.82 28.50
CA SER A 64 11.44 -2.23 28.26
C SER A 64 10.72 -2.87 29.46
N VAL A 65 10.02 -3.98 29.22
CA VAL A 65 9.53 -4.88 30.29
C VAL A 65 10.25 -6.21 30.15
N VAL A 66 11.01 -6.59 31.18
CA VAL A 66 11.75 -7.85 31.23
C VAL A 66 10.80 -9.00 31.54
N ALA A 67 10.97 -10.14 30.87
CA ALA A 67 10.21 -11.33 31.20
C ALA A 67 10.78 -12.00 32.46
N GLY A 68 9.92 -12.22 33.46
CA GLY A 68 10.30 -12.93 34.70
C GLY A 68 10.88 -14.32 34.42
N LYS A 69 11.85 -14.73 35.24
CA LYS A 69 12.62 -15.99 35.18
C LYS A 69 13.52 -16.25 33.97
N SER A 70 13.36 -15.58 32.81
CA SER A 70 14.19 -15.86 31.62
C SER A 70 15.33 -14.86 31.37
N GLY A 71 15.33 -13.71 32.04
CA GLY A 71 16.37 -12.67 31.92
C GLY A 71 16.40 -11.92 30.58
N LYS A 72 15.66 -12.36 29.57
CA LYS A 72 15.61 -11.72 28.25
C LYS A 72 14.59 -10.56 28.25
N PRO A 73 14.94 -9.38 27.69
CA PRO A 73 13.98 -8.28 27.53
C PRO A 73 12.86 -8.70 26.57
N LYS A 74 11.60 -8.45 26.92
CA LYS A 74 10.44 -8.89 26.12
C LYS A 74 10.00 -7.88 25.06
N ARG A 75 10.43 -6.61 25.20
CA ARG A 75 10.26 -5.49 24.26
C ARG A 75 11.49 -4.58 24.39
N GLN A 76 11.88 -3.87 23.34
CA GLN A 76 12.89 -2.80 23.39
C GLN A 76 12.33 -1.58 24.14
N SER A 77 13.21 -0.70 24.62
CA SER A 77 12.83 0.65 25.05
C SER A 77 12.32 1.47 23.85
N PHE A 78 11.43 2.44 24.08
CA PHE A 78 10.75 3.15 22.98
C PHE A 78 10.31 4.57 23.36
N PHE A 79 9.99 5.38 22.35
CA PHE A 79 9.42 6.72 22.54
C PHE A 79 7.89 6.71 22.50
N ARG A 80 7.29 7.51 23.38
CA ARG A 80 5.85 7.77 23.47
C ARG A 80 5.61 9.28 23.40
N PHE A 81 4.59 9.70 22.64
CA PHE A 81 4.21 11.10 22.51
C PHE A 81 2.80 11.25 23.11
N THR A 82 2.72 11.78 24.31
CA THR A 82 1.49 11.93 25.13
C THR A 82 0.91 13.33 25.07
N THR A 83 1.77 14.35 25.10
CA THR A 83 1.38 15.76 25.17
C THR A 83 2.18 16.56 24.13
N PRO A 84 1.56 17.15 23.09
CA PRO A 84 0.12 17.20 22.84
C PRO A 84 -0.50 15.90 22.29
N GLY A 85 0.33 14.89 21.97
CA GLY A 85 -0.11 13.60 21.44
C GLY A 85 -0.08 13.50 19.92
N HIS A 86 -0.18 12.28 19.38
CA HIS A 86 -0.16 12.05 17.94
C HIS A 86 -1.41 12.60 17.23
N HIS A 87 -1.23 13.12 16.00
CA HIS A 87 -2.34 13.48 15.12
C HIS A 87 -3.22 12.25 14.80
N PRO A 88 -4.55 12.35 14.64
CA PRO A 88 -5.43 11.19 14.44
C PRO A 88 -5.10 10.29 13.24
N PHE A 89 -4.46 10.85 12.19
CA PHE A 89 -4.01 10.09 11.01
C PHE A 89 -2.50 9.73 11.05
N CYS A 90 -1.86 9.85 12.22
CA CYS A 90 -0.54 9.29 12.47
C CYS A 90 -0.62 7.76 12.54
N ASP A 91 0.28 7.05 11.86
CA ASP A 91 0.30 5.59 11.89
C ASP A 91 0.64 5.03 13.29
N TYR A 92 1.16 5.88 14.19
CA TYR A 92 1.45 5.57 15.59
C TYR A 92 0.38 6.05 16.59
N ALA A 93 -0.71 6.67 16.14
CA ALA A 93 -1.78 7.17 17.03
C ALA A 93 -2.59 6.05 17.70
N ASN A 94 -2.75 4.89 17.04
CA ASN A 94 -3.52 3.77 17.58
C ASN A 94 -2.73 3.06 18.71
N PRO A 95 -3.23 3.03 19.97
CA PRO A 95 -2.55 2.34 21.06
C PRO A 95 -2.45 0.82 20.87
N ASP A 96 -3.43 0.21 20.21
CA ASP A 96 -3.53 -1.25 20.08
C ASP A 96 -2.57 -1.82 19.03
N ALA A 97 -2.06 -0.97 18.13
CA ALA A 97 -1.07 -1.32 17.10
C ALA A 97 0.35 -1.59 17.66
N THR A 98 0.49 -2.00 18.92
CA THR A 98 1.82 -2.22 19.54
C THR A 98 2.63 -3.26 18.78
N ASN A 99 3.87 -2.87 18.44
CA ASN A 99 4.85 -3.65 17.70
C ASN A 99 4.52 -3.91 16.21
N ALA A 100 3.47 -3.30 15.64
CA ALA A 100 3.29 -3.28 14.19
C ALA A 100 4.15 -2.17 13.55
N VAL A 101 4.91 -2.52 12.50
CA VAL A 101 5.47 -1.51 11.58
C VAL A 101 4.35 -1.09 10.62
N PRO A 102 4.09 0.22 10.42
CA PRO A 102 3.10 0.69 9.46
C PRO A 102 3.32 0.12 8.04
N GLU A 103 2.23 -0.23 7.34
CA GLU A 103 2.29 -0.86 6.00
C GLU A 103 3.07 0.00 4.98
N THR A 104 3.09 1.33 5.17
CA THR A 104 3.85 2.35 4.41
C THR A 104 5.35 2.42 4.71
N LEU A 105 5.81 1.97 5.88
CA LEU A 105 7.21 2.09 6.31
C LEU A 105 8.01 0.82 6.00
N VAL A 106 9.23 1.01 5.50
CA VAL A 106 10.12 -0.07 5.05
C VAL A 106 11.41 0.01 5.85
N ALA A 107 11.83 -1.07 6.51
CA ALA A 107 13.03 -1.08 7.36
C ALA A 107 14.33 -1.17 6.55
N PHE A 108 15.27 -0.25 6.77
CA PHE A 108 16.59 -0.23 6.11
C PHE A 108 17.66 -0.93 6.94
N SER A 109 17.39 -1.12 8.24
CA SER A 109 18.17 -1.93 9.17
C SER A 109 18.03 -3.44 8.92
N GLU A 110 16.89 -3.90 8.39
CA GLU A 110 16.55 -5.32 8.34
C GLU A 110 17.02 -6.04 7.05
N SER A 111 18.26 -6.48 7.08
CA SER A 111 18.98 -7.27 6.06
C SER A 111 18.46 -8.71 5.81
N ARG A 112 17.15 -8.96 6.05
CA ARG A 112 16.46 -10.27 5.98
C ARG A 112 16.53 -10.97 4.61
N SER A 113 16.93 -10.30 3.54
CA SER A 113 17.01 -10.86 2.18
C SER A 113 18.20 -10.28 1.40
N ASN A 114 18.55 -10.89 0.26
CA ASN A 114 19.56 -10.34 -0.65
C ASN A 114 19.16 -8.95 -1.17
N LEU A 115 17.89 -8.74 -1.52
CA LEU A 115 17.40 -7.44 -2.00
C LEU A 115 17.38 -6.39 -0.89
N THR A 116 16.94 -6.72 0.33
CA THR A 116 16.95 -5.71 1.42
C THR A 116 18.37 -5.37 1.86
N ARG A 117 19.36 -6.24 1.64
CA ARG A 117 20.78 -5.87 1.69
C ARG A 117 21.17 -4.93 0.54
N ALA A 118 20.93 -5.29 -0.71
CA ALA A 118 21.28 -4.42 -1.85
C ALA A 118 20.66 -3.01 -1.77
N VAL A 119 19.39 -2.89 -1.36
CA VAL A 119 18.74 -1.59 -1.12
C VAL A 119 19.37 -0.85 0.07
N ARG A 120 19.67 -1.55 1.17
CA ARG A 120 20.38 -0.97 2.32
C ARG A 120 21.77 -0.44 1.91
N ASP A 121 22.54 -1.19 1.14
CA ASP A 121 23.88 -0.79 0.70
C ASP A 121 23.83 0.44 -0.23
N LEU A 122 22.83 0.51 -1.12
CA LEU A 122 22.51 1.70 -1.92
C LEU A 122 22.07 2.90 -1.06
N VAL A 123 21.34 2.67 0.04
CA VAL A 123 20.94 3.72 1.00
C VAL A 123 22.14 4.24 1.80
N CYS A 124 22.98 3.37 2.36
CA CYS A 124 24.19 3.76 3.08
C CYS A 124 25.12 4.56 2.17
N THR A 125 25.40 4.03 0.97
CA THR A 125 26.22 4.70 -0.05
C THR A 125 25.61 6.03 -0.49
N GLY A 126 24.29 6.11 -0.67
CA GLY A 126 23.59 7.34 -1.05
C GLY A 126 23.67 8.47 0.00
N ILE A 127 23.83 8.12 1.28
CA ILE A 127 24.12 9.05 2.36
C ILE A 127 25.60 9.43 2.38
N GLU A 128 26.50 8.44 2.29
CA GLU A 128 27.97 8.62 2.26
C GLU A 128 28.42 9.57 1.13
N VAL A 129 27.89 9.39 -0.09
CA VAL A 129 28.21 10.25 -1.26
C VAL A 129 27.36 11.53 -1.32
N GLY A 130 26.62 11.86 -0.26
CA GLY A 130 25.86 13.11 -0.13
C GLY A 130 24.72 13.31 -1.15
N SER A 131 24.22 12.24 -1.76
CA SER A 131 23.08 12.34 -2.71
C SER A 131 21.76 12.62 -1.98
N PHE A 132 21.61 12.07 -0.77
CA PHE A 132 20.55 12.37 0.19
C PHE A 132 21.06 12.19 1.63
N SER A 133 20.21 12.41 2.63
CA SER A 133 20.55 12.28 4.05
C SER A 133 19.39 11.69 4.87
N GLN A 134 19.62 11.37 6.15
CA GLN A 134 18.52 11.04 7.07
C GLN A 134 17.52 12.20 7.21
N GLY A 135 17.99 13.46 7.16
CA GLY A 135 17.13 14.64 7.04
C GLY A 135 16.28 14.65 5.77
N SER A 136 16.81 14.20 4.63
CA SER A 136 16.05 14.05 3.37
C SER A 136 14.96 12.98 3.50
N ILE A 137 15.28 11.84 4.10
CA ILE A 137 14.33 10.76 4.41
C ILE A 137 13.20 11.27 5.30
N ARG A 138 13.53 12.07 6.33
CA ARG A 138 12.55 12.68 7.22
C ARG A 138 11.68 13.71 6.51
N SER A 139 12.27 14.60 5.70
CA SER A 139 11.52 15.58 4.88
C SER A 139 10.55 14.92 3.91
N MET A 140 10.87 13.74 3.38
CA MET A 140 9.96 12.95 2.56
C MET A 140 8.75 12.43 3.37
N ARG A 141 8.95 12.04 4.64
CA ARG A 141 7.85 11.67 5.55
C ARG A 141 6.98 12.86 5.92
N ASP A 142 7.58 14.04 6.20
CA ASP A 142 6.84 15.29 6.41
C ASP A 142 5.97 15.65 5.18
N TRP A 143 6.54 15.61 3.97
CA TRP A 143 5.80 15.84 2.72
C TRP A 143 4.63 14.86 2.54
N PHE A 144 4.87 13.56 2.74
CA PHE A 144 3.83 12.55 2.59
C PHE A 144 2.75 12.68 3.65
N PHE A 145 3.11 12.93 4.91
CA PHE A 145 2.15 13.11 5.99
C PHE A 145 1.24 14.33 5.74
N ASN A 146 1.80 15.44 5.25
CA ASN A 146 1.00 16.60 4.85
C ASN A 146 0.05 16.24 3.70
N LYS A 147 0.55 15.60 2.63
CA LYS A 147 -0.30 15.12 1.51
C LYS A 147 -1.38 14.13 1.95
N LYS A 148 -1.08 13.27 2.93
CA LYS A 148 -2.01 12.32 3.57
C LYS A 148 -3.18 13.05 4.21
N VAL A 149 -2.90 14.04 5.06
CA VAL A 149 -3.92 14.83 5.78
C VAL A 149 -4.71 15.75 4.83
N GLU A 150 -4.05 16.40 3.87
CA GLU A 150 -4.69 17.23 2.84
C GLU A 150 -5.69 16.46 1.95
N SER A 151 -5.46 15.14 1.77
CA SER A 151 -6.12 14.32 0.74
C SER A 151 -6.91 13.15 1.32
N MET A 152 -7.54 13.35 2.47
CA MET A 152 -8.40 12.33 3.09
C MET A 152 -9.74 12.20 2.35
N CYS A 153 -10.24 10.98 2.19
CA CYS A 153 -11.59 10.67 1.70
C CYS A 153 -12.27 9.61 2.58
N VAL A 154 -13.60 9.47 2.50
CA VAL A 154 -14.32 8.39 3.20
C VAL A 154 -14.56 7.23 2.23
N VAL A 155 -14.35 5.99 2.69
CA VAL A 155 -14.75 4.79 1.95
C VAL A 155 -16.28 4.62 2.09
N SER A 156 -17.02 4.94 1.04
CA SER A 156 -18.49 4.95 1.00
C SER A 156 -19.09 3.96 0.00
N LEU A 157 -18.28 3.07 -0.59
CA LEU A 157 -18.72 2.08 -1.55
C LEU A 157 -19.65 1.02 -0.91
N ASP A 158 -20.75 0.66 -1.58
CA ASP A 158 -21.62 -0.43 -1.15
C ASP A 158 -20.85 -1.77 -1.14
N PRO A 159 -20.79 -2.51 -0.01
CA PRO A 159 -20.10 -3.80 0.08
C PRO A 159 -20.52 -4.84 -0.97
N ARG A 160 -21.74 -4.72 -1.52
CA ARG A 160 -22.29 -5.60 -2.55
C ARG A 160 -21.72 -5.33 -3.95
N THR A 161 -21.02 -4.21 -4.16
CA THR A 161 -20.54 -3.78 -5.48
C THR A 161 -19.57 -4.78 -6.12
N TYR A 162 -18.61 -5.31 -5.37
CA TYR A 162 -17.66 -6.30 -5.90
C TYR A 162 -18.34 -7.63 -6.27
N PRO A 163 -19.11 -8.30 -5.39
CA PRO A 163 -19.91 -9.48 -5.75
C PRO A 163 -20.83 -9.26 -6.96
N TRP A 164 -21.46 -8.08 -7.07
CA TRP A 164 -22.35 -7.74 -8.17
C TRP A 164 -21.58 -7.59 -9.51
N ILE A 165 -20.42 -6.92 -9.52
CA ILE A 165 -19.55 -6.84 -10.70
C ILE A 165 -19.01 -8.22 -11.10
N ASP A 166 -18.63 -9.06 -10.12
CA ASP A 166 -18.23 -10.45 -10.37
C ASP A 166 -19.36 -11.26 -11.03
N ALA A 167 -20.61 -11.13 -10.54
CA ALA A 167 -21.78 -11.79 -11.11
C ALA A 167 -22.10 -11.31 -12.54
N LEU A 168 -21.97 -10.00 -12.81
CA LEU A 168 -22.10 -9.46 -14.17
C LEU A 168 -21.01 -10.00 -15.10
N ARG A 169 -19.75 -10.06 -14.65
CA ARG A 169 -18.65 -10.63 -15.44
C ARG A 169 -18.84 -12.13 -15.68
N GLU A 170 -19.31 -12.89 -14.69
CA GLU A 170 -19.66 -14.31 -14.85
C GLU A 170 -20.76 -14.50 -15.89
N ASN A 171 -21.79 -13.65 -15.87
CA ASN A 171 -22.87 -13.71 -16.86
C ASN A 171 -22.41 -13.31 -18.27
N ALA A 172 -21.58 -12.28 -18.39
CA ALA A 172 -20.95 -11.88 -19.66
C ALA A 172 -20.02 -12.97 -20.22
N PHE A 173 -19.34 -13.74 -19.35
CA PHE A 173 -18.60 -14.93 -19.76
C PHE A 173 -19.53 -16.04 -20.24
N HIS A 174 -20.62 -16.32 -19.51
CA HIS A 174 -21.58 -17.36 -19.91
C HIS A 174 -22.28 -17.08 -21.24
N ALA A 175 -22.54 -15.83 -21.61
CA ALA A 175 -23.14 -15.48 -22.91
C ALA A 175 -22.24 -15.71 -24.14
N ARG A 176 -20.98 -16.14 -23.95
CA ARG A 176 -20.10 -16.55 -25.06
C ARG A 176 -20.66 -17.82 -25.72
N GLY A 177 -20.93 -17.74 -27.02
CA GLY A 177 -21.61 -18.82 -27.75
C GLY A 177 -23.14 -18.75 -27.71
N ALA A 178 -23.72 -17.62 -27.28
CA ALA A 178 -25.11 -17.27 -27.58
C ALA A 178 -25.29 -16.90 -29.06
N LEU A 179 -26.54 -16.85 -29.53
CA LEU A 179 -26.88 -16.32 -30.84
C LEU A 179 -26.55 -14.81 -30.95
N PRO A 180 -26.34 -14.27 -32.17
CA PRO A 180 -26.27 -12.82 -32.40
C PRO A 180 -27.48 -12.07 -31.81
N THR A 181 -27.30 -10.78 -31.51
CA THR A 181 -28.27 -9.98 -30.75
C THR A 181 -29.64 -9.93 -31.43
N ASP A 182 -29.60 -9.78 -32.74
CA ASP A 182 -30.67 -9.66 -33.74
C ASP A 182 -31.29 -11.01 -34.18
N VAL A 183 -30.70 -12.14 -33.80
CA VAL A 183 -31.19 -13.47 -34.16
C VAL A 183 -32.07 -14.03 -33.04
N GLU A 184 -33.33 -14.34 -33.36
CA GLU A 184 -34.23 -15.09 -32.48
C GLU A 184 -33.96 -16.61 -32.54
N ILE A 185 -34.46 -17.34 -31.54
CA ILE A 185 -34.41 -18.80 -31.52
C ILE A 185 -35.62 -19.32 -32.30
N THR A 186 -35.38 -20.04 -33.40
CA THR A 186 -36.39 -20.83 -34.11
C THR A 186 -36.35 -22.31 -33.67
N PRO A 187 -37.36 -23.14 -33.97
CA PRO A 187 -37.32 -24.57 -33.65
C PRO A 187 -36.09 -25.28 -34.24
N GLU A 188 -35.73 -24.97 -35.49
CA GLU A 188 -34.59 -25.57 -36.20
C GLU A 188 -33.25 -25.19 -35.55
N ILE A 189 -33.17 -23.99 -34.96
CA ILE A 189 -32.00 -23.54 -34.17
C ILE A 189 -31.97 -24.22 -32.80
N ALA A 190 -33.13 -24.46 -32.17
CA ALA A 190 -33.24 -25.16 -30.88
C ALA A 190 -32.89 -26.65 -30.97
N GLU A 191 -33.12 -27.29 -32.13
CA GLU A 191 -32.76 -28.67 -32.43
C GLU A 191 -31.26 -28.89 -32.72
N LEU A 192 -30.46 -27.81 -32.86
CA LEU A 192 -29.04 -27.95 -33.20
C LEU A 192 -28.25 -28.71 -32.11
N PRO A 193 -27.40 -29.69 -32.50
CA PRO A 193 -26.60 -30.44 -31.54
C PRO A 193 -25.63 -29.51 -30.80
N ASN A 194 -25.68 -29.59 -29.47
CA ASN A 194 -24.94 -28.72 -28.53
C ASN A 194 -25.40 -27.24 -28.50
N PHE A 195 -26.65 -26.93 -28.88
CA PHE A 195 -27.19 -25.57 -28.70
C PHE A 195 -27.07 -25.09 -27.23
N ASN A 196 -26.41 -23.96 -27.04
CA ASN A 196 -26.01 -23.49 -25.71
C ASN A 196 -27.12 -22.65 -25.04
N TRP A 197 -28.13 -23.35 -24.53
CA TRP A 197 -29.24 -22.78 -23.75
C TRP A 197 -28.78 -21.82 -22.64
N ARG A 198 -27.72 -22.18 -21.91
CA ARG A 198 -27.15 -21.36 -20.83
C ARG A 198 -26.57 -20.03 -21.32
N ALA A 199 -25.90 -20.03 -22.47
CA ALA A 199 -25.36 -18.81 -23.08
C ALA A 199 -26.48 -17.91 -23.60
N GLN A 200 -27.47 -18.48 -24.29
CA GLN A 200 -28.61 -17.73 -24.77
C GLN A 200 -29.45 -17.15 -23.60
N ALA A 201 -29.62 -17.88 -22.49
CA ALA A 201 -30.22 -17.35 -21.28
C ALA A 201 -29.41 -16.20 -20.68
N ALA A 202 -28.08 -16.34 -20.59
CA ALA A 202 -27.18 -15.29 -20.12
C ALA A 202 -27.24 -14.02 -21.00
N ARG A 203 -27.39 -14.16 -22.33
CA ARG A 203 -27.62 -13.04 -23.27
C ARG A 203 -28.93 -12.32 -22.98
N LEU A 204 -30.03 -13.04 -22.78
CA LEU A 204 -31.32 -12.42 -22.48
C LEU A 204 -31.32 -11.68 -21.13
N VAL A 205 -30.67 -12.23 -20.10
CA VAL A 205 -30.47 -11.52 -18.81
C VAL A 205 -29.64 -10.24 -19.01
N GLN A 206 -28.62 -10.24 -19.87
CA GLN A 206 -27.88 -9.02 -20.20
C GLN A 206 -28.75 -7.99 -20.95
N ALA A 207 -29.59 -8.43 -21.88
CA ALA A 207 -30.46 -7.55 -22.67
C ALA A 207 -31.54 -6.85 -21.82
N ARG A 208 -32.00 -7.49 -20.73
CA ARG A 208 -32.97 -6.91 -19.78
C ARG A 208 -32.43 -5.69 -19.00
N TYR A 209 -31.10 -5.57 -18.85
CA TYR A 209 -30.49 -4.53 -18.03
C TYR A 209 -29.40 -3.74 -18.78
N PRO A 210 -29.76 -2.87 -19.74
CA PRO A 210 -28.79 -2.03 -20.46
C PRO A 210 -27.89 -1.19 -19.53
N GLN A 211 -28.41 -0.75 -18.39
CA GLN A 211 -27.66 -0.03 -17.35
C GLN A 211 -26.56 -0.89 -16.69
N HIS A 212 -26.70 -2.22 -16.67
CA HIS A 212 -25.63 -3.11 -16.20
C HIS A 212 -24.52 -3.22 -17.24
N GLN A 213 -24.86 -3.23 -18.53
CA GLN A 213 -23.88 -3.16 -19.62
C GLN A 213 -23.14 -1.82 -19.62
N ALA A 214 -23.86 -0.71 -19.42
CA ALA A 214 -23.28 0.64 -19.29
C ALA A 214 -22.29 0.74 -18.11
N ASN A 215 -22.65 0.21 -16.94
CA ASN A 215 -21.76 0.17 -15.79
C ASN A 215 -20.51 -0.68 -16.07
N MET A 216 -20.67 -1.89 -16.64
CA MET A 216 -19.52 -2.74 -17.02
C MET A 216 -18.62 -2.08 -18.05
N ARG A 217 -19.18 -1.31 -18.99
CA ARG A 217 -18.42 -0.51 -19.95
C ARG A 217 -17.64 0.61 -19.28
N ALA A 218 -18.25 1.34 -18.34
CA ALA A 218 -17.56 2.40 -17.59
C ALA A 218 -16.35 1.88 -16.78
N LEU A 219 -16.41 0.65 -16.25
CA LEU A 219 -15.26 0.00 -15.60
C LEU A 219 -14.09 -0.23 -16.58
N ILE A 220 -14.40 -0.61 -17.83
CA ILE A 220 -13.42 -0.85 -18.89
C ILE A 220 -12.85 0.47 -19.40
N ASP A 221 -13.71 1.43 -19.74
CA ASP A 221 -13.34 2.72 -20.32
C ASP A 221 -12.51 3.57 -19.34
N GLN A 222 -12.71 3.46 -18.02
CA GLN A 222 -11.86 4.10 -17.01
C GLN A 222 -10.64 3.25 -16.57
N HIS A 223 -10.46 2.05 -17.14
CA HIS A 223 -9.38 1.11 -16.81
C HIS A 223 -9.30 0.84 -15.29
N ILE A 224 -10.37 0.28 -14.71
CA ILE A 224 -10.44 -0.04 -13.29
C ILE A 224 -10.01 -1.49 -13.06
N GLY A 225 -8.83 -1.69 -12.44
CA GLY A 225 -8.20 -2.99 -12.18
C GLY A 225 -8.87 -3.83 -11.09
N LEU A 226 -10.16 -4.14 -11.24
CA LEU A 226 -10.95 -4.91 -10.27
C LEU A 226 -10.65 -6.42 -10.27
N PHE A 227 -9.81 -6.91 -11.18
CA PHE A 227 -9.54 -8.33 -11.37
C PHE A 227 -8.04 -8.63 -11.13
N GLY A 228 -7.74 -9.84 -10.66
CA GLY A 228 -6.38 -10.20 -10.23
C GLY A 228 -6.06 -9.77 -8.79
N ALA A 229 -4.77 -9.63 -8.47
CA ALA A 229 -4.31 -9.37 -7.10
C ALA A 229 -4.74 -7.99 -6.58
N SER A 230 -4.51 -6.93 -7.35
CA SER A 230 -4.88 -5.55 -6.98
C SER A 230 -6.38 -5.41 -6.75
N GLY A 231 -7.22 -6.07 -7.58
CA GLY A 231 -8.67 -6.11 -7.40
C GLY A 231 -9.12 -6.76 -6.10
N LYS A 232 -8.57 -7.93 -5.76
CA LYS A 232 -8.84 -8.61 -4.47
C LYS A 232 -8.37 -7.79 -3.26
N ARG A 233 -7.23 -7.09 -3.37
CA ARG A 233 -6.78 -6.17 -2.31
C ARG A 233 -7.70 -4.94 -2.23
N SER A 234 -8.15 -4.40 -3.35
CA SER A 234 -9.11 -3.29 -3.43
C SER A 234 -10.42 -3.62 -2.71
N GLU A 235 -10.98 -4.82 -2.96
CA GLU A 235 -12.15 -5.35 -2.24
C GLU A 235 -11.88 -5.51 -0.73
N SER A 236 -10.71 -6.03 -0.36
CA SER A 236 -10.30 -6.20 1.04
C SER A 236 -10.18 -4.85 1.77
N LEU A 237 -9.62 -3.83 1.11
CA LEU A 237 -9.53 -2.46 1.62
C LEU A 237 -10.91 -1.82 1.76
N ALA A 238 -11.78 -1.96 0.75
CA ALA A 238 -13.16 -1.46 0.80
C ALA A 238 -13.91 -2.03 2.01
N ARG A 239 -13.78 -3.34 2.29
CA ARG A 239 -14.37 -3.98 3.47
C ARG A 239 -13.70 -3.58 4.79
N ARG A 240 -12.36 -3.49 4.85
CA ARG A 240 -11.59 -3.13 6.06
C ARG A 240 -11.84 -1.69 6.53
N TYR A 241 -12.12 -0.78 5.60
CA TYR A 241 -12.22 0.66 5.86
C TYR A 241 -13.59 1.28 5.60
N ALA A 242 -14.63 0.48 5.32
CA ALA A 242 -16.00 0.96 5.11
C ALA A 242 -16.46 1.97 6.19
N GLY A 243 -16.96 3.13 5.75
CA GLY A 243 -17.39 4.24 6.60
C GLY A 243 -16.28 5.04 7.28
N ARG A 244 -15.00 4.75 7.01
CA ARG A 244 -13.85 5.40 7.67
C ARG A 244 -13.15 6.40 6.75
N PRO A 245 -12.55 7.48 7.31
CA PRO A 245 -11.62 8.32 6.58
C PRO A 245 -10.31 7.54 6.31
N VAL A 246 -9.83 7.61 5.07
CA VAL A 246 -8.58 7.03 4.57
C VAL A 246 -7.87 8.06 3.69
N PHE A 247 -6.58 7.86 3.45
CA PHE A 247 -5.85 8.65 2.44
C PHE A 247 -6.31 8.28 1.03
N ASN A 248 -6.47 9.27 0.16
CA ASN A 248 -6.65 9.07 -1.28
C ASN A 248 -5.30 9.16 -2.02
N PRO A 249 -4.56 8.05 -2.26
CA PRO A 249 -3.26 8.12 -2.92
C PRO A 249 -3.31 8.55 -4.40
N THR A 250 -4.49 8.60 -5.04
CA THR A 250 -4.60 9.05 -6.45
C THR A 250 -4.11 10.48 -6.69
N VAL A 251 -3.98 11.30 -5.63
CA VAL A 251 -3.33 12.62 -5.71
C VAL A 251 -1.83 12.55 -6.02
N LEU A 252 -1.19 11.39 -5.79
CA LEU A 252 0.24 11.14 -6.05
C LEU A 252 0.46 10.41 -7.39
N ALA A 253 -0.48 10.51 -8.32
CA ALA A 253 -0.45 9.76 -9.58
C ALA A 253 0.72 10.14 -10.52
N SER A 254 1.37 11.30 -10.33
CA SER A 254 2.54 11.71 -11.12
C SER A 254 3.82 11.10 -10.55
N GLU A 255 3.96 11.26 -9.24
CA GLU A 255 5.01 10.78 -8.36
C GLU A 255 5.12 9.25 -8.46
N TYR A 256 3.98 8.54 -8.38
CA TYR A 256 3.93 7.08 -8.49
C TYR A 256 4.48 6.57 -9.84
N ARG A 257 4.04 7.13 -10.96
CA ARG A 257 4.50 6.73 -12.31
C ARG A 257 5.99 6.98 -12.49
N LYS A 258 6.52 8.09 -11.98
CA LYS A 258 7.96 8.38 -11.97
C LYS A 258 8.72 7.37 -11.11
N THR A 259 8.19 7.00 -9.94
CA THR A 259 8.80 6.01 -9.05
C THR A 259 8.78 4.61 -9.64
N LEU A 260 7.71 4.20 -10.33
CA LEU A 260 7.69 2.95 -11.10
C LEU A 260 8.81 2.93 -12.14
N ALA A 261 8.90 3.95 -12.99
CA ALA A 261 9.90 4.03 -14.05
C ALA A 261 11.36 4.04 -13.52
N LEU A 262 11.61 4.74 -12.41
CA LEU A 262 12.93 4.70 -11.77
C LEU A 262 13.22 3.36 -11.08
N SER A 263 12.22 2.75 -10.43
CA SER A 263 12.36 1.43 -9.80
C SER A 263 12.62 0.33 -10.83
N GLU A 264 12.00 0.43 -12.01
CA GLU A 264 12.25 -0.46 -13.14
C GLU A 264 13.66 -0.27 -13.71
N PHE A 265 14.09 0.99 -13.90
CA PHE A 265 15.46 1.31 -14.33
C PHE A 265 16.52 0.77 -13.34
N ILE A 266 16.34 0.99 -12.04
CA ILE A 266 17.24 0.51 -10.98
C ILE A 266 17.28 -1.03 -10.95
N ALA A 267 16.12 -1.70 -11.06
CA ALA A 267 16.07 -3.16 -11.09
C ALA A 267 16.84 -3.75 -12.28
N HIS A 268 16.70 -3.17 -13.48
CA HIS A 268 17.42 -3.65 -14.67
C HIS A 268 18.93 -3.33 -14.62
N THR A 269 19.32 -2.17 -14.10
CA THR A 269 20.71 -1.68 -14.15
C THR A 269 21.58 -2.07 -12.95
N HIS A 270 20.98 -2.48 -11.82
CA HIS A 270 21.72 -2.96 -10.64
C HIS A 270 21.68 -4.50 -10.56
N PRO A 271 22.77 -5.23 -10.86
CA PRO A 271 22.73 -6.71 -10.92
C PRO A 271 22.22 -7.41 -9.64
N PRO A 272 22.51 -6.92 -8.41
CA PRO A 272 21.91 -7.45 -7.18
C PRO A 272 20.38 -7.37 -7.09
N LEU A 273 19.72 -6.51 -7.89
CA LEU A 273 18.26 -6.35 -7.93
C LEU A 273 17.62 -6.98 -9.18
N ASN A 274 18.38 -7.18 -10.25
CA ASN A 274 17.93 -7.78 -11.51
C ASN A 274 17.41 -9.23 -11.37
N ALA A 275 17.88 -9.97 -10.35
CA ALA A 275 17.43 -11.34 -10.07
C ALA A 275 15.98 -11.46 -9.55
N VAL A 276 15.28 -10.34 -9.30
CA VAL A 276 14.02 -10.30 -8.55
C VAL A 276 12.82 -10.37 -9.48
N LYS A 277 12.41 -11.61 -9.82
CA LYS A 277 11.30 -11.85 -10.75
C LYS A 277 9.90 -11.65 -10.18
N ASP A 278 9.68 -11.90 -8.89
CA ASP A 278 8.38 -11.65 -8.25
C ASP A 278 8.49 -11.65 -6.71
N THR A 279 7.89 -10.65 -6.04
CA THR A 279 7.44 -10.63 -4.63
C THR A 279 7.10 -9.19 -4.22
N SER A 280 5.85 -8.94 -3.81
CA SER A 280 5.36 -7.58 -3.49
C SER A 280 6.13 -6.85 -2.38
N SER A 281 6.68 -7.55 -1.40
CA SER A 281 7.52 -6.97 -0.35
C SER A 281 8.88 -6.49 -0.87
N SER A 282 9.42 -7.15 -1.90
CA SER A 282 10.73 -6.82 -2.46
C SER A 282 10.66 -5.58 -3.36
N THR A 283 9.59 -5.44 -4.15
CA THR A 283 9.26 -4.22 -4.88
C THR A 283 9.17 -3.01 -3.94
N GLY A 284 8.63 -3.19 -2.73
CA GLY A 284 8.42 -2.11 -1.76
C GLY A 284 9.68 -1.36 -1.34
N SER A 285 10.82 -2.05 -1.21
CA SER A 285 12.10 -1.41 -0.84
C SER A 285 12.72 -0.64 -2.02
N VAL A 286 12.64 -1.17 -3.24
CA VAL A 286 13.17 -0.47 -4.43
C VAL A 286 12.30 0.75 -4.78
N LEU A 287 10.98 0.66 -4.59
CA LEU A 287 10.06 1.81 -4.67
C LEU A 287 10.39 2.88 -3.62
N ALA A 288 10.69 2.51 -2.38
CA ALA A 288 11.05 3.47 -1.33
C ALA A 288 12.36 4.23 -1.65
N LEU A 289 13.40 3.52 -2.11
CA LEU A 289 14.65 4.15 -2.57
C LEU A 289 14.42 5.05 -3.79
N SER A 290 13.64 4.58 -4.77
CA SER A 290 13.31 5.35 -5.98
C SER A 290 12.53 6.63 -5.66
N ALA A 291 11.57 6.54 -4.74
CA ALA A 291 10.78 7.68 -4.27
C ALA A 291 11.63 8.70 -3.49
N LEU A 292 12.61 8.23 -2.70
CA LEU A 292 13.57 9.09 -2.00
C LEU A 292 14.49 9.85 -2.97
N LEU A 293 15.04 9.16 -3.99
CA LEU A 293 15.88 9.75 -5.03
C LEU A 293 15.12 10.81 -5.86
N LEU A 294 13.85 10.53 -6.19
CA LEU A 294 12.98 11.49 -6.87
C LEU A 294 12.62 12.67 -5.98
N PHE A 295 12.24 12.43 -4.72
CA PHE A 295 11.89 13.49 -3.77
C PHE A 295 13.05 14.47 -3.55
N GLY A 296 14.28 13.97 -3.40
CA GLY A 296 15.49 14.81 -3.27
C GLY A 296 15.86 15.65 -4.50
N ARG A 297 15.09 15.53 -5.60
CA ARG A 297 15.30 16.20 -6.89
C ARG A 297 14.00 16.75 -7.50
N ASP A 298 13.03 17.14 -6.68
CA ASP A 298 11.76 17.74 -7.12
C ASP A 298 10.96 16.87 -8.10
N TRP A 299 11.10 15.54 -7.96
CA TRP A 299 10.57 14.52 -8.86
C TRP A 299 11.08 14.62 -10.31
N ASP A 300 12.30 15.13 -10.51
CA ASP A 300 13.04 15.07 -11.77
C ASP A 300 13.70 13.69 -11.93
N ILE A 301 13.19 12.90 -12.88
CA ILE A 301 13.68 11.53 -13.13
C ILE A 301 15.09 11.51 -13.72
N SER A 302 15.49 12.52 -14.51
CA SER A 302 16.83 12.59 -15.08
C SER A 302 17.88 12.90 -14.01
N LYS A 303 17.57 13.80 -13.07
CA LYS A 303 18.43 14.05 -11.90
C LYS A 303 18.50 12.83 -10.97
N ALA A 304 17.37 12.16 -10.73
CA ALA A 304 17.33 10.96 -9.87
C ALA A 304 18.13 9.78 -10.46
N ILE A 305 18.07 9.57 -11.79
CA ILE A 305 18.92 8.62 -12.52
C ILE A 305 20.41 9.04 -12.40
N ALA A 306 20.72 10.33 -12.55
CA ALA A 306 22.09 10.83 -12.46
C ALA A 306 22.70 10.66 -11.07
N ASP A 307 21.91 10.71 -10.00
CA ASP A 307 22.37 10.37 -8.64
C ASP A 307 22.53 8.87 -8.43
N PHE A 308 21.56 8.06 -8.87
CA PHE A 308 21.70 6.60 -8.83
C PHE A 308 22.97 6.12 -9.56
N ALA A 309 23.32 6.74 -10.69
CA ALA A 309 24.54 6.47 -11.44
C ALA A 309 25.85 6.82 -10.69
N LYS A 310 25.81 7.69 -9.67
CA LYS A 310 26.94 7.96 -8.75
C LYS A 310 26.98 6.95 -7.61
N ILE A 311 25.81 6.56 -7.10
CA ILE A 311 25.66 5.65 -5.95
C ILE A 311 26.03 4.22 -6.34
N SER A 312 25.48 3.69 -7.43
CA SER A 312 25.62 2.27 -7.80
C SER A 312 27.06 1.78 -7.97
N PRO A 313 28.03 2.57 -8.51
CA PRO A 313 29.43 2.16 -8.58
C PRO A 313 30.21 2.26 -7.25
N ALA A 314 29.70 3.01 -6.28
CA ALA A 314 30.33 3.25 -4.98
C ALA A 314 29.83 2.31 -3.86
N VAL A 315 29.03 1.30 -4.21
CA VAL A 315 28.48 0.33 -3.26
C VAL A 315 29.60 -0.55 -2.68
N GLY A 316 29.63 -0.67 -1.34
CA GLY A 316 30.45 -1.62 -0.61
C GLY A 316 31.44 -1.01 0.41
N THR A 317 31.62 0.31 0.43
CA THR A 317 32.58 1.00 1.33
C THR A 317 31.94 1.91 2.37
N ALA A 318 30.64 2.20 2.28
CA ALA A 318 29.94 3.13 3.15
C ALA A 318 29.67 2.59 4.57
N ASP A 319 29.59 3.49 5.56
CA ASP A 319 29.19 3.11 6.93
C ASP A 319 27.75 2.57 6.96
N GLN A 320 27.64 1.33 7.43
CA GLN A 320 26.39 0.61 7.56
C GLN A 320 25.46 1.24 8.63
N GLN A 321 25.98 1.99 9.60
CA GLN A 321 25.12 2.66 10.59
C GLN A 321 24.31 3.81 9.98
N LEU A 322 24.75 4.41 8.86
CA LEU A 322 23.99 5.43 8.12
C LEU A 322 22.60 4.93 7.72
N GLY A 323 22.50 3.63 7.41
CA GLY A 323 21.27 2.92 7.06
C GLY A 323 20.46 2.38 8.25
N ASN A 324 20.74 2.73 9.52
CA ASN A 324 19.85 2.38 10.65
C ASN A 324 18.60 3.28 10.67
N VAL A 325 17.85 3.23 9.57
CA VAL A 325 16.68 4.06 9.25
C VAL A 325 15.81 3.27 8.24
N MET A 326 15.24 3.86 7.17
CA MET A 326 14.13 3.28 6.34
C MET A 326 14.20 3.42 4.61
N GLY A 327 12.94 4.03 4.66
CA GLY A 327 12.56 5.46 4.52
C GLY A 327 11.05 5.60 4.61
N LEU A 328 10.38 5.42 3.47
CA LEU A 328 8.94 5.45 3.28
C LEU A 328 8.63 4.91 1.87
N ASN A 329 7.66 4.00 1.73
CA ASN A 329 7.00 3.75 0.45
C ASN A 329 5.62 4.45 0.48
N PRO A 330 5.48 5.66 -0.11
CA PRO A 330 4.21 6.40 -0.10
C PRO A 330 3.16 5.78 -1.04
N PHE A 331 3.52 4.72 -1.77
CA PHE A 331 2.71 4.05 -2.78
C PHE A 331 2.29 2.63 -2.38
N HIS A 332 2.32 2.30 -1.08
CA HIS A 332 1.78 1.03 -0.59
C HIS A 332 0.33 0.84 -1.06
N ASP A 333 0.04 -0.29 -1.70
CA ASP A 333 -1.27 -0.61 -2.31
C ASP A 333 -1.83 0.44 -3.28
N TYR A 334 -1.00 1.30 -3.89
CA TYR A 334 -1.45 2.39 -4.75
C TYR A 334 -2.53 1.96 -5.76
N GLU A 335 -2.29 0.88 -6.52
CA GLU A 335 -3.23 0.37 -7.53
C GLU A 335 -4.56 -0.13 -6.92
N ALA A 336 -4.52 -0.75 -5.74
CA ALA A 336 -5.72 -1.24 -5.08
C ALA A 336 -6.57 -0.07 -4.52
N TRP A 337 -5.93 0.95 -3.96
CA TRP A 337 -6.59 2.19 -3.54
C TRP A 337 -7.10 3.01 -4.73
N ALA A 338 -6.35 3.08 -5.83
CA ALA A 338 -6.77 3.77 -7.05
C ALA A 338 -7.98 3.08 -7.71
N ALA A 339 -7.99 1.74 -7.76
CA ALA A 339 -9.14 0.98 -8.22
C ALA A 339 -10.38 1.20 -7.33
N LEU A 340 -10.21 1.23 -6.01
CA LEU A 340 -11.28 1.52 -5.04
C LEU A 340 -11.84 2.93 -5.27
N LYS A 341 -10.97 3.94 -5.38
CA LYS A 341 -11.38 5.34 -5.56
C LYS A 341 -12.13 5.54 -6.88
N LYS A 342 -11.61 5.04 -8.01
CA LYS A 342 -12.30 5.09 -9.31
C LYS A 342 -13.68 4.40 -9.25
N LEU A 343 -13.76 3.23 -8.61
CA LEU A 343 -15.02 2.48 -8.48
C LEU A 343 -16.05 3.23 -7.62
N GLN A 344 -15.61 3.91 -6.57
CA GLN A 344 -16.47 4.77 -5.75
C GLN A 344 -16.93 6.02 -6.52
N ASP A 345 -16.06 6.62 -7.34
CA ASP A 345 -16.37 7.81 -8.14
C ASP A 345 -17.37 7.53 -9.29
N LEU A 346 -17.48 6.27 -9.75
CA LEU A 346 -18.56 5.85 -10.66
C LEU A 346 -19.95 5.81 -10.00
N ASN A 347 -20.05 5.89 -8.66
CA ASN A 347 -21.30 5.93 -7.90
C ASN A 347 -22.32 4.83 -8.29
N ILE A 348 -21.83 3.61 -8.57
CA ILE A 348 -22.62 2.49 -9.08
C ILE A 348 -23.72 2.11 -8.08
N GLN A 349 -24.98 2.25 -8.51
CA GLN A 349 -26.15 1.84 -7.74
C GLN A 349 -26.38 0.33 -7.89
N VAL A 350 -25.99 -0.45 -6.87
CA VAL A 350 -26.24 -1.90 -6.83
C VAL A 350 -27.72 -2.15 -6.52
N PRO A 351 -28.51 -2.81 -7.41
CA PRO A 351 -29.92 -3.09 -7.15
C PRO A 351 -30.10 -3.92 -5.89
N LYS A 352 -31.24 -3.78 -5.21
CA LYS A 352 -31.46 -4.43 -3.90
C LYS A 352 -31.61 -5.95 -4.02
N ASP A 353 -32.44 -6.40 -4.96
CA ASP A 353 -33.03 -7.75 -4.95
C ASP A 353 -32.64 -8.60 -6.19
N ILE A 354 -31.53 -8.26 -6.87
CA ILE A 354 -31.11 -8.94 -8.10
C ILE A 354 -30.08 -10.05 -7.85
N ASP A 355 -30.45 -11.29 -8.19
CA ASP A 355 -29.51 -12.40 -8.37
C ASP A 355 -29.46 -12.78 -9.85
N ILE A 356 -28.42 -12.29 -10.53
CA ILE A 356 -28.13 -12.54 -11.95
C ILE A 356 -27.93 -14.05 -12.24
N LYS A 357 -27.45 -14.83 -11.27
CA LYS A 357 -27.22 -16.27 -11.42
C LYS A 357 -28.53 -17.05 -11.28
N ALA A 358 -29.37 -16.70 -10.30
CA ALA A 358 -30.71 -17.29 -10.17
C ALA A 358 -31.61 -16.92 -11.36
N GLU A 359 -31.61 -15.64 -11.79
CA GLU A 359 -32.40 -15.21 -12.95
C GLU A 359 -31.98 -15.96 -14.22
N ARG A 360 -30.67 -16.16 -14.46
CA ARG A 360 -30.20 -16.96 -15.60
C ARG A 360 -30.74 -18.38 -15.59
N VAL A 361 -30.82 -19.04 -14.42
CA VAL A 361 -31.38 -20.41 -14.30
C VAL A 361 -32.88 -20.40 -14.63
N VAL A 362 -33.64 -19.44 -14.10
CA VAL A 362 -35.08 -19.28 -14.42
C VAL A 362 -35.30 -19.01 -15.91
N VAL A 363 -34.47 -18.17 -16.53
CA VAL A 363 -34.53 -17.87 -17.97
C VAL A 363 -34.13 -19.09 -18.81
N GLU A 364 -33.12 -19.86 -18.42
CA GLU A 364 -32.75 -21.08 -19.14
C GLU A 364 -33.87 -22.13 -19.09
N ALA A 365 -34.48 -22.35 -17.92
CA ALA A 365 -35.61 -23.26 -17.77
C ALA A 365 -36.83 -22.82 -18.61
N ALA A 366 -37.17 -21.53 -18.59
CA ALA A 366 -38.27 -20.98 -19.39
C ALA A 366 -38.00 -21.06 -20.91
N LEU A 367 -36.75 -20.83 -21.35
CA LEU A 367 -36.35 -21.01 -22.74
C LEU A 367 -36.47 -22.47 -23.17
N ARG A 368 -35.90 -23.40 -22.40
CA ARG A 368 -35.98 -24.83 -22.67
C ARG A 368 -37.43 -25.32 -22.79
N ALA A 369 -38.29 -24.91 -21.85
CA ALA A 369 -39.71 -25.25 -21.86
C ALA A 369 -40.46 -24.69 -23.08
N LYS A 370 -40.13 -23.46 -23.55
CA LYS A 370 -40.73 -22.87 -24.77
C LYS A 370 -40.52 -23.75 -26.02
N PHE A 371 -39.41 -24.49 -26.09
CA PHE A 371 -39.07 -25.35 -27.23
C PHE A 371 -39.21 -26.86 -26.91
N GLY A 372 -39.88 -27.23 -25.81
CA GLY A 372 -40.12 -28.63 -25.44
C GLY A 372 -38.86 -29.42 -25.04
N VAL A 373 -37.74 -28.74 -24.77
CA VAL A 373 -36.45 -29.37 -24.45
C VAL A 373 -36.34 -29.55 -22.94
N SER A 374 -36.00 -30.76 -22.47
CA SER A 374 -35.72 -31.01 -21.05
C SER A 374 -34.43 -30.31 -20.57
N PRO A 375 -34.25 -30.10 -19.25
CA PRO A 375 -32.93 -29.91 -18.68
C PRO A 375 -32.00 -31.09 -19.03
N PRO A 376 -30.66 -30.90 -19.02
CA PRO A 376 -29.75 -32.04 -18.93
C PRO A 376 -30.03 -32.79 -17.62
N GLY A 377 -29.89 -34.11 -17.61
CA GLY A 377 -29.79 -34.86 -16.36
C GLY A 377 -28.49 -34.50 -15.62
N ASP A 378 -28.54 -34.56 -14.29
CA ASP A 378 -27.38 -34.33 -13.40
C ASP A 378 -26.30 -35.42 -13.54
#